data_AF-A0AAV4D3B3-F1
#
_entry.id   AF-A0AAV4D3B3-F1
#
_cell.length_a   1.000
_cell.length_b   1.000
_cell.length_c   1.000
_cell.angle_alpha   90.00
_cell.angle_beta   90.00
_cell.angle_gamma   90.00
#
_symmetry.space_group_name_H-M   'P 1'
#
loop_
_entity.id
_entity.type
_entity.pdbx_description
1 polymer ?
#
loop_
_entity_poly.entity_id
_entity_poly.type
_entity_poly.pdbx_seq_one_letter_code
_entity_poly.pdbx_strand_id
1 'polypeptide(L)'
;MISHFIDSYLNPDAIELLLICHLCTGQNKNWTMFRYIYHLVHVKKCFPKGMLTFPIRGHSYLECDKYTGLVYQQFRVEVPSDWVPPFEQAQRSPLPFTVIHCDSAIFT
;
A
#
# COMPACT_ATOMS: atom_id res chain seq x y z
N MET A 1 6.09 13.06 -10.05
CA MET A 1 7.02 12.88 -8.91
C MET A 1 8.23 12.02 -9.27
N ILE A 2 8.08 10.73 -9.59
CA ILE A 2 9.23 9.84 -9.94
C ILE A 2 9.99 10.33 -11.19
N SER A 3 9.30 10.73 -12.27
CA SER A 3 10.01 11.26 -13.46
C SER A 3 10.84 12.50 -13.14
N HIS A 4 10.26 13.43 -12.40
CA HIS A 4 10.97 14.63 -11.99
C HIS A 4 12.22 14.32 -11.14
N PHE A 5 12.12 13.32 -10.25
CA PHE A 5 13.27 12.84 -9.49
C PHE A 5 14.38 12.28 -10.39
N ILE A 6 14.03 11.40 -11.32
CA ILE A 6 14.98 10.79 -12.26
C ILE A 6 15.63 11.85 -13.15
N ASP A 7 14.83 12.79 -13.66
CA ASP A 7 15.32 13.78 -14.62
C ASP A 7 16.10 14.94 -13.94
N SER A 8 15.84 15.24 -12.66
CA SER A 8 16.37 16.46 -12.00
C SER A 8 17.36 16.20 -10.86
N TYR A 9 17.34 15.02 -10.24
CA TYR A 9 18.12 14.75 -9.01
C TYR A 9 18.90 13.45 -9.04
N LEU A 10 18.60 12.53 -9.97
CA LEU A 10 19.29 11.25 -10.04
C LEU A 10 20.71 11.45 -10.57
N ASN A 11 21.68 10.82 -9.90
CA ASN A 11 23.06 10.78 -10.36
C ASN A 11 23.13 10.13 -11.76
N PRO A 12 23.75 10.76 -12.76
CA PRO A 12 23.95 10.19 -14.09
C PRO A 12 24.66 8.83 -14.09
N ASP A 13 25.49 8.55 -13.08
CA ASP A 13 26.26 7.31 -12.95
C ASP A 13 25.44 6.15 -12.34
N ALA A 14 24.15 6.36 -12.06
CA ALA A 14 23.28 5.32 -11.52
C ALA A 14 23.06 4.20 -12.54
N ILE A 15 23.61 3.02 -12.26
CA ILE A 15 23.55 1.85 -13.14
C ILE A 15 22.38 0.91 -12.86
N GLU A 16 21.72 1.03 -11.71
CA GLU A 16 20.66 0.09 -11.32
C GLU A 16 19.46 0.82 -10.74
N LEU A 17 18.28 0.48 -11.25
CA LEU A 17 16.99 0.91 -10.71
C LEU A 17 16.35 -0.25 -9.94
N LEU A 18 16.38 -0.19 -8.62
CA LEU A 18 15.66 -1.12 -7.74
C LEU A 18 14.36 -0.49 -7.28
N LEU A 19 13.23 -1.01 -7.77
CA LEU A 19 11.91 -0.63 -7.29
C LEU A 19 11.38 -1.69 -6.33
N ILE A 20 11.13 -1.29 -5.08
CA ILE A 20 10.49 -2.15 -4.07
C ILE A 20 9.00 -1.82 -4.04
N CYS A 21 8.18 -2.80 -4.37
CA CYS A 21 6.73 -2.62 -4.50
C CYS A 21 5.97 -3.52 -3.54
N HIS A 22 5.27 -2.95 -2.55
CA HIS A 22 4.28 -3.69 -1.77
C HIS A 22 3.03 -3.91 -2.62
N LEU A 23 2.74 -5.17 -2.98
CA LEU A 23 1.45 -5.62 -3.56
C LEU A 23 0.96 -4.89 -4.83
N CYS A 24 1.83 -4.19 -5.55
CA CYS A 24 1.45 -3.31 -6.66
C CYS A 24 0.78 -4.05 -7.84
N THR A 25 1.04 -5.36 -7.99
CA THR A 25 0.38 -6.23 -9.00
C THR A 25 -0.96 -6.80 -8.53
N GLY A 26 -1.16 -7.01 -7.23
CA GLY A 26 -2.35 -7.70 -6.69
C GLY A 26 -3.50 -6.75 -6.36
N GLN A 27 -3.21 -5.62 -5.70
CA GLN A 27 -4.25 -4.68 -5.26
C GLN A 27 -4.34 -3.42 -6.12
N ASN A 28 -3.21 -2.82 -6.49
CA ASN A 28 -3.21 -1.51 -7.16
C ASN A 28 -3.24 -1.61 -8.70
N LYS A 29 -3.02 -2.81 -9.27
CA LYS A 29 -2.94 -3.10 -10.72
C LYS A 29 -2.32 -1.95 -11.53
N ASN A 30 -1.25 -1.35 -11.00
CA ASN A 30 -0.75 -0.10 -11.54
C ASN A 30 0.17 -0.39 -12.73
N TRP A 31 -0.44 -0.77 -13.85
CA TRP A 31 0.22 -1.06 -15.12
C TRP A 31 0.99 0.15 -15.65
N THR A 32 0.60 1.36 -15.27
CA THR A 32 1.30 2.60 -15.61
C THR A 32 2.72 2.60 -15.06
N MET A 33 2.94 2.12 -13.83
CA MET A 33 4.29 1.98 -13.27
C MET A 33 5.15 1.00 -14.05
N PHE A 34 4.59 -0.15 -14.46
CA PHE A 34 5.31 -1.12 -15.30
C PHE A 34 5.69 -0.55 -16.66
N ARG A 35 4.74 0.12 -17.33
CA ARG A 35 4.98 0.80 -18.61
C ARG A 35 6.03 1.89 -18.48
N TYR A 36 6.02 2.60 -17.36
CA TYR A 36 6.98 3.66 -17.09
C TYR A 36 8.39 3.11 -16.86
N ILE A 37 8.54 2.03 -16.09
CA ILE A 37 9.84 1.33 -15.93
C ILE A 37 10.33 0.81 -17.28
N TYR A 38 9.45 0.19 -18.07
CA TYR A 38 9.79 -0.26 -19.43
C TYR A 38 10.31 0.89 -20.29
N HIS A 39 9.65 2.05 -20.25
CA HIS A 39 10.08 3.25 -20.95
C HIS A 39 11.47 3.72 -20.47
N LEU A 40 11.74 3.73 -19.16
CA LEU A 40 13.02 4.15 -18.61
C LEU A 40 14.19 3.25 -19.06
N VAL A 41 13.98 1.94 -19.11
CA VAL A 41 15.00 0.95 -19.48
C VAL A 41 15.18 0.85 -20.99
N HIS A 42 14.09 0.69 -21.75
CA HIS A 42 14.18 0.36 -23.17
C HIS A 42 14.13 1.57 -24.10
N VAL A 43 13.45 2.66 -23.71
CA VAL A 43 13.28 3.84 -24.56
C VAL A 43 14.28 4.93 -24.17
N LYS A 44 14.26 5.38 -22.90
CA LYS A 44 15.20 6.39 -22.41
C LYS A 44 16.61 5.85 -22.16
N LYS A 45 16.77 4.53 -22.02
CA LYS A 45 18.05 3.86 -21.71
C LYS A 45 18.78 4.48 -20.51
N CYS A 46 18.02 4.98 -19.53
CA CYS A 46 18.57 5.56 -18.30
C CYS A 46 19.27 4.51 -17.44
N PHE A 47 18.85 3.24 -17.55
CA PHE A 47 19.40 2.14 -16.76
C PHE A 47 19.66 0.93 -17.65
N PRO A 48 20.83 0.26 -17.53
CA PRO A 48 21.11 -0.98 -18.24
C PRO A 48 20.23 -2.15 -17.78
N LYS A 49 19.73 -2.13 -16.53
CA LYS A 49 18.78 -3.11 -16.00
C LYS A 49 17.86 -2.48 -14.96
N GLY A 50 16.56 -2.78 -15.06
CA GLY A 50 15.58 -2.48 -14.02
C GLY A 50 15.25 -3.74 -13.22
N MET A 51 15.36 -3.68 -11.89
CA MET A 51 14.94 -4.75 -10.98
C MET A 51 13.68 -4.32 -10.22
N LEU A 52 12.62 -5.10 -10.36
CA LEU A 52 11.39 -4.93 -9.59
C LEU A 52 11.33 -6.04 -8.54
N THR A 53 11.49 -5.67 -7.27
CA THR A 53 11.45 -6.61 -6.16
C THR A 53 10.15 -6.45 -5.40
N PHE A 54 9.45 -7.56 -5.22
CA PHE A 54 8.32 -7.65 -4.30
C PHE A 54 8.86 -8.17 -2.98
N PRO A 55 8.80 -7.39 -1.89
CA PRO A 55 9.20 -7.92 -0.59
C PRO A 55 8.33 -9.13 -0.27
N ILE A 56 8.94 -10.14 0.37
CA ILE A 56 8.21 -11.30 0.89
C ILE A 56 7.06 -10.75 1.74
N ARG A 57 5.85 -11.24 1.49
CA ARG A 57 4.64 -10.82 2.20
C ARG A 57 4.78 -11.21 3.68
N GLY A 58 5.41 -10.37 4.50
CA GLY A 58 5.51 -10.54 5.94
C GLY A 58 4.56 -9.58 6.68
N HIS A 59 4.55 -8.31 6.28
CA HIS A 59 3.71 -7.29 6.93
C HIS A 59 2.22 -7.51 6.74
N SER A 60 1.77 -7.86 5.52
CA SER A 60 0.36 -8.15 5.24
C SER A 60 -0.17 -9.46 5.88
N TYR A 61 0.70 -10.18 6.60
CA TYR A 61 0.34 -11.35 7.41
C TYR A 61 0.45 -11.09 8.92
N LEU A 62 0.85 -9.88 9.34
CA LEU A 62 0.71 -9.49 10.73
C LEU A 62 -0.78 -9.58 11.08
N GLU A 63 -1.09 -10.15 12.24
CA GLU A 63 -2.48 -10.36 12.68
C GLU A 63 -3.28 -9.05 12.60
N CYS A 64 -2.66 -7.92 12.93
CA CYS A 64 -3.25 -6.59 12.79
C CYS A 64 -3.77 -6.29 11.36
N ASP A 65 -2.99 -6.59 10.33
CA ASP A 65 -3.36 -6.32 8.93
C ASP A 65 -4.47 -7.26 8.47
N LYS A 66 -4.48 -8.52 8.94
CA LYS A 66 -5.58 -9.46 8.67
C LYS A 66 -6.92 -8.95 9.20
N TYR A 67 -6.90 -8.30 10.36
CA TYR A 67 -8.10 -7.80 11.00
C TYR A 67 -8.73 -6.61 10.28
N THR A 68 -7.92 -5.73 9.68
CA THR A 68 -8.45 -4.64 8.83
C THR A 68 -9.18 -5.16 7.59
N GLY A 69 -8.81 -6.34 7.07
CA GLY A 69 -9.50 -6.99 5.96
C GLY A 69 -10.87 -7.57 6.32
N LEU A 70 -11.17 -7.72 7.62
CA LEU A 70 -12.48 -8.17 8.11
C LEU A 70 -13.44 -6.99 8.35
N VAL A 71 -12.92 -5.76 8.38
CA VAL A 71 -13.73 -4.54 8.44
C VAL A 71 -14.27 -4.24 7.05
N TYR A 72 -15.59 -4.16 6.94
CA TYR A 72 -16.26 -4.05 5.64
C TYR A 72 -15.85 -2.77 4.90
N GLN A 73 -15.20 -2.92 3.75
CA GLN A 73 -14.60 -1.81 3.01
C GLN A 73 -15.57 -1.05 2.09
N GLN A 74 -16.87 -1.37 2.09
CA GLN A 74 -17.84 -0.66 1.25
C GLN A 74 -18.39 0.62 1.88
N PHE A 75 -18.02 0.91 3.12
CA PHE A 75 -18.37 2.18 3.75
C PHE A 75 -17.47 3.29 3.24
N ARG A 76 -18.09 4.43 2.94
CA ARG A 76 -17.36 5.68 2.75
C ARG A 76 -17.01 6.23 4.13
N VAL A 77 -15.72 6.31 4.42
CA VAL A 77 -15.20 6.81 5.69
C VAL A 77 -14.28 7.99 5.40
N GLU A 78 -14.62 9.16 5.94
CA GLU A 78 -13.84 10.39 5.76
C GLU A 78 -13.35 10.95 7.10
N VAL A 79 -14.15 10.80 8.16
CA VAL A 79 -13.82 11.26 9.52
C VAL A 79 -13.78 10.10 10.52
N PRO A 80 -13.08 10.24 11.67
CA PRO A 80 -12.94 9.16 12.65
C PRO A 80 -14.26 8.53 13.12
N SER A 81 -15.33 9.32 13.25
CA SER A 81 -16.66 8.82 13.67
C SER A 81 -17.31 7.89 12.66
N ASP A 82 -16.96 8.00 11.38
CA ASP A 82 -17.54 7.16 10.31
C ASP A 82 -17.06 5.71 10.40
N TRP A 83 -16.02 5.44 11.20
CA TRP A 83 -15.51 4.09 11.42
C TRP A 83 -16.35 3.26 12.38
N VAL A 84 -17.22 3.88 13.19
CA VAL A 84 -18.03 3.15 14.17
C VAL A 84 -18.96 2.11 13.51
N PRO A 85 -19.78 2.45 12.50
CA PRO A 85 -20.63 1.46 11.83
C PRO A 85 -19.87 0.32 11.11
N PRO A 86 -18.75 0.56 10.38
CA PRO A 86 -17.91 -0.49 9.82
C PRO A 86 -17.42 -1.49 10.87
N PHE A 87 -16.97 -1.02 12.04
CA PHE A 87 -16.49 -1.89 13.12
C PHE A 87 -17.62 -2.69 13.77
N GLU A 88 -18.80 -2.10 13.97
CA GLU A 88 -19.98 -2.83 14.47
C GLU A 88 -20.46 -3.91 13.49
N GLN A 89 -20.43 -3.64 12.18
CA GLN A 89 -20.83 -4.62 11.17
C GLN A 89 -19.82 -5.77 11.06
N ALA A 90 -18.52 -5.48 11.19
CA ALA A 90 -17.45 -6.47 11.19
C ALA A 90 -17.55 -7.51 12.33
N GLN A 91 -18.38 -7.24 13.36
CA GLN A 91 -18.66 -8.18 14.44
C GLN A 91 -19.69 -9.26 14.06
N ARG A 92 -20.46 -9.12 12.98
CA ARG A 92 -21.67 -9.93 12.79
C ARG A 92 -21.46 -11.30 12.13
N SER A 93 -20.46 -11.50 11.27
CA SER A 93 -20.15 -12.82 10.68
C SER A 93 -18.89 -12.79 9.78
N PRO A 94 -17.82 -13.56 10.09
CA PRO A 94 -17.59 -14.25 11.37
C PRO A 94 -17.56 -13.25 12.55
N LEU A 95 -17.47 -13.73 13.79
CA LEU A 95 -17.26 -12.91 15.01
C LEU A 95 -15.76 -12.89 15.39
N PRO A 96 -14.85 -12.29 14.61
CA PRO A 96 -13.41 -12.30 14.90
C PRO A 96 -12.99 -11.31 15.99
N PHE A 97 -13.88 -10.41 16.44
CA PHE A 97 -13.54 -9.30 17.32
C PHE A 97 -14.47 -9.15 18.52
N THR A 98 -13.90 -8.77 19.66
CA THR A 98 -14.62 -8.18 20.79
C THR A 98 -14.35 -6.68 20.79
N VAL A 99 -15.39 -5.85 20.66
CA VAL A 99 -15.24 -4.39 20.72
C VAL A 99 -15.39 -3.92 22.16
N ILE A 100 -14.40 -3.17 22.63
CA ILE A 100 -14.39 -2.54 23.94
C ILE A 100 -14.61 -1.05 23.71
N HIS A 101 -15.73 -0.53 24.21
CA HIS A 101 -15.96 0.91 24.22
C HIS A 101 -15.07 1.54 25.29
N CYS A 102 -14.03 2.23 24.85
CA CYS A 102 -13.15 2.98 25.76
C CYS A 102 -13.77 4.36 26.01
N ASP A 103 -13.87 4.71 27.29
CA ASP A 103 -14.32 6.04 27.68
C ASP A 103 -13.23 7.08 27.35
N SER A 104 -13.63 8.25 26.87
CA SER A 104 -12.67 9.28 26.41
C SER A 104 -11.80 9.81 27.56
N ALA A 105 -12.28 9.66 28.80
CA ALA A 105 -11.57 9.98 30.02
C ALA A 105 -10.27 9.19 30.23
N ILE A 106 -10.03 8.10 29.48
CA ILE A 106 -8.81 7.29 29.59
C ILE A 106 -7.61 7.95 28.88
N PHE A 107 -7.87 8.89 27.96
CA PHE A 107 -6.84 9.54 27.13
C PHE A 107 -6.57 11.01 27.52
N THR A 108 -7.11 11.44 28.67
CA THR A 108 -6.91 12.78 29.24
C THR A 108 -6.10 12.68 30.53
#